data_AF-A0A6V7UFN4-F1
#
_entry.id   AF-A0A6V7UFN4-F1
#
_cell.length_a   1.000
_cell.length_b   1.000
_cell.length_c   1.000
_cell.angle_alpha   90.00
_cell.angle_beta   90.00
_cell.angle_gamma   90.00
#
_symmetry.space_group_name_H-M   'P 1'
#
loop_
_entity.id
_entity.type
_entity.pdbx_description
1 polymer ?
#
loop_
_entity_poly.entity_id
_entity_poly.type
_entity_poly.pdbx_seq_one_letter_code
_entity_poly.pdbx_strand_id
1 'polypeptide(L)'
;MKMHINERNNDFKEEMKIKTAKGYVSFAEILENVYKPIGFTVEDFGNVIPKLRLHEQQSCNQIYSNWLNASKTTIKPLDNIQVLLHNNYTLNGYISLSQCYFHNESYNNEKPNVDKIEATNIWSQENIDGWVKEIKEGKYTERSDKQYTDSASVFYATKHYNIVGKKGAVIGSIKPWVESMCLANGASQIVTIDYQHIKIGHDSIMFLDAFDLVKAREIFFDSFDFIVSYSSIEHSGLGRYGDPINPMGDIMEMQKLRCILKPRGIFFLGVPVGQDDVGYNCHRTYGRIRLPLMFAGFELLNVFYLKSKPIEMEIKTFEDDHNPLFNFTHFVFVLEKQSD
;
A
#
# COMPACT_ATOMS: atom_id res chain seq x y z
N MET A 1 10.21 -30.83 -25.28
CA MET A 1 9.66 -30.42 -23.96
C MET A 1 9.44 -28.90 -23.89
N LYS A 2 8.70 -28.32 -24.88
CA LYS A 2 8.25 -26.91 -24.89
C LYS A 2 6.75 -26.77 -25.24
N MET A 3 6.12 -27.83 -25.75
CA MET A 3 4.68 -27.84 -26.09
C MET A 3 3.75 -27.95 -24.85
N HIS A 4 4.14 -28.68 -23.79
CA HIS A 4 3.27 -28.91 -22.64
C HIS A 4 3.13 -27.75 -21.62
N ILE A 5 3.87 -26.65 -21.80
CA ILE A 5 3.74 -25.46 -20.95
C ILE A 5 2.68 -24.50 -21.52
N ASN A 6 2.57 -24.41 -22.85
CA ASN A 6 1.60 -23.51 -23.49
C ASN A 6 0.15 -24.03 -23.40
N GLU A 7 -0.08 -25.34 -23.50
CA GLU A 7 -1.42 -25.92 -23.34
C GLU A 7 -1.93 -25.76 -21.90
N ARG A 8 -1.10 -26.10 -20.91
CA ARG A 8 -1.43 -25.89 -19.48
C ARG A 8 -1.72 -24.44 -19.12
N ASN A 9 -0.99 -23.49 -19.71
CA ASN A 9 -1.23 -22.06 -19.48
C ASN A 9 -2.50 -21.56 -20.18
N ASN A 10 -2.96 -22.21 -21.26
CA ASN A 10 -4.22 -21.87 -21.91
C ASN A 10 -5.41 -22.44 -21.14
N ASP A 11 -5.35 -23.69 -20.70
CA ASP A 11 -6.40 -24.30 -19.88
C ASP A 11 -6.57 -23.55 -18.55
N PHE A 12 -5.47 -23.17 -17.90
CA PHE A 12 -5.51 -22.39 -16.66
C PHE A 12 -6.20 -21.03 -16.82
N LYS A 13 -5.99 -20.33 -17.94
CA LYS A 13 -6.62 -19.02 -18.21
C LYS A 13 -8.13 -19.09 -18.37
N GLU A 14 -8.62 -20.19 -18.95
CA GLU A 14 -10.03 -20.41 -19.26
C GLU A 14 -10.80 -20.97 -18.04
N GLU A 15 -10.16 -21.88 -17.29
CA GLU A 15 -10.73 -22.54 -16.12
C GLU A 15 -10.71 -21.64 -14.87
N MET A 16 -9.69 -20.80 -14.69
CA MET A 16 -9.63 -19.90 -13.53
C MET A 16 -10.70 -18.81 -13.66
N LYS A 17 -11.73 -18.91 -12.82
CA LYS A 17 -12.75 -17.87 -12.66
C LYS A 17 -12.36 -16.88 -11.56
N ILE A 18 -12.64 -15.60 -11.80
CA ILE A 18 -12.46 -14.51 -10.84
C ILE A 18 -13.82 -13.87 -10.61
N LYS A 19 -14.19 -13.68 -9.34
CA LYS A 19 -15.37 -12.91 -8.93
C LYS A 19 -15.14 -11.42 -9.17
N THR A 20 -16.06 -10.77 -9.88
CA THR A 20 -15.97 -9.36 -10.27
C THR A 20 -17.32 -8.66 -10.07
N ALA A 21 -17.37 -7.34 -10.23
CA ALA A 21 -18.64 -6.60 -10.26
C ALA A 21 -19.58 -7.00 -11.42
N LYS A 22 -19.06 -7.67 -12.46
CA LYS A 22 -19.82 -8.22 -13.59
C LYS A 22 -20.21 -9.70 -13.41
N GLY A 23 -19.98 -10.26 -12.23
CA GLY A 23 -20.08 -11.69 -11.95
C GLY A 23 -18.74 -12.42 -12.16
N TYR A 24 -18.79 -13.74 -12.27
CA TYR A 24 -17.59 -14.57 -12.47
C TYR A 24 -17.15 -14.51 -13.93
N VAL A 25 -15.90 -14.08 -14.16
CA VAL A 25 -15.29 -14.00 -15.49
C VAL A 25 -14.02 -14.85 -15.55
N SER A 26 -13.57 -15.21 -16.75
CA SER A 26 -12.30 -15.94 -16.90
C SER A 26 -11.11 -15.02 -16.67
N PHE A 27 -9.97 -15.59 -16.30
CA PHE A 27 -8.74 -14.80 -16.21
C PHE A 27 -8.36 -14.19 -17.56
N ALA A 28 -8.55 -14.93 -18.67
CA ALA A 28 -8.32 -14.40 -20.02
C ALA A 28 -9.07 -13.09 -20.28
N GLU A 29 -10.31 -12.98 -19.80
CA GLU A 29 -11.10 -11.75 -19.92
C GLU A 29 -10.48 -10.58 -19.13
N ILE A 30 -9.98 -10.82 -17.93
CA ILE A 30 -9.26 -9.82 -17.13
C ILE A 30 -7.98 -9.37 -17.84
N LEU A 31 -7.25 -10.29 -18.47
CA LEU A 31 -6.03 -9.94 -19.21
C LEU A 31 -6.32 -8.95 -20.34
N GLU A 32 -7.32 -9.26 -21.17
CA GLU A 32 -7.62 -8.47 -22.36
C GLU A 32 -8.35 -7.16 -22.04
N ASN A 33 -9.25 -7.16 -21.05
CA ASN A 33 -10.12 -6.01 -20.77
C ASN A 33 -9.69 -5.13 -19.59
N VAL A 34 -8.78 -5.62 -18.74
CA VAL A 34 -8.29 -4.88 -17.57
C VAL A 34 -6.79 -4.60 -17.67
N TYR A 35 -5.94 -5.63 -17.71
CA TYR A 35 -4.48 -5.44 -17.60
C TYR A 35 -3.82 -4.87 -18.86
N LYS A 36 -4.11 -5.44 -20.02
CA LYS A 36 -3.52 -5.00 -21.29
C LYS A 36 -3.85 -3.54 -21.63
N PRO A 37 -5.10 -3.04 -21.47
CA PRO A 37 -5.43 -1.64 -21.73
C PRO A 37 -4.67 -0.63 -20.85
N ILE A 38 -4.29 -1.02 -19.63
CA ILE A 38 -3.53 -0.17 -18.70
C ILE A 38 -2.02 -0.46 -18.71
N GLY A 39 -1.54 -1.22 -19.70
CA GLY A 39 -0.11 -1.44 -19.93
C GLY A 39 0.53 -2.51 -19.06
N PHE A 40 -0.23 -3.47 -18.54
CA PHE A 40 0.27 -4.59 -17.74
C PHE A 40 0.22 -5.91 -18.52
N THR A 41 1.17 -6.77 -18.24
CA THR A 41 1.26 -8.13 -18.79
C THR A 41 1.56 -9.12 -17.68
N VAL A 42 1.11 -10.37 -17.85
CA VAL A 42 1.37 -11.44 -16.88
C VAL A 42 2.78 -11.99 -17.10
N GLU A 43 3.55 -12.06 -16.03
CA GLU A 43 4.82 -12.80 -15.99
C GLU A 43 4.60 -14.25 -15.56
N ASP A 44 3.82 -14.43 -14.49
CA ASP A 44 3.48 -15.72 -13.91
C ASP A 44 1.99 -15.71 -13.52
N PHE A 45 1.27 -16.77 -13.85
CA PHE A 45 -0.14 -16.90 -13.50
C PHE A 45 -0.33 -17.08 -12.00
N GLY A 46 0.64 -17.69 -11.31
CA GLY A 46 0.52 -18.07 -9.91
C GLY A 46 -0.71 -18.95 -9.63
N ASN A 47 -0.89 -19.36 -8.38
CA ASN A 47 -2.08 -20.12 -7.97
C ASN A 47 -3.20 -19.24 -7.41
N VAL A 48 -2.84 -18.07 -6.84
CA VAL A 48 -3.80 -17.19 -6.15
C VAL A 48 -3.69 -15.76 -6.63
N ILE A 49 -2.49 -15.19 -6.54
CA ILE A 49 -2.16 -13.83 -6.97
C ILE A 49 -1.21 -13.96 -8.17
N PRO A 50 -1.63 -13.56 -9.38
CA PRO A 50 -0.74 -13.56 -10.54
C PRO A 50 0.37 -12.51 -10.38
N LYS A 51 1.54 -12.79 -10.96
CA LYS A 51 2.64 -11.85 -11.05
C LYS A 51 2.52 -11.04 -12.33
N LEU A 52 2.44 -9.72 -12.20
CA LEU A 52 2.34 -8.80 -13.32
C LEU A 52 3.60 -7.97 -13.47
N ARG A 53 3.84 -7.51 -14.70
CA ARG A 53 4.81 -6.47 -15.02
C ARG A 53 4.21 -5.40 -15.91
N LEU A 54 4.77 -4.21 -15.80
CA LEU A 54 4.51 -3.12 -16.75
C LEU A 54 5.16 -3.45 -18.10
N HIS A 55 4.46 -3.11 -19.18
CA HIS A 55 4.98 -3.24 -20.54
C HIS A 55 6.18 -2.32 -20.76
N GLU A 56 6.06 -1.07 -20.28
CA GLU A 56 7.11 -0.06 -20.33
C GLU A 56 7.54 0.29 -18.90
N GLN A 57 8.79 0.01 -18.57
CA GLN A 57 9.37 0.44 -17.30
C GLN A 57 9.74 1.92 -17.38
N GLN A 58 9.40 2.64 -16.33
CA GLN A 58 9.73 4.05 -16.17
C GLN A 58 10.93 4.18 -15.22
N SER A 59 11.85 5.08 -15.55
CA SER A 59 12.90 5.49 -14.62
C SER A 59 12.31 6.19 -13.40
N CYS A 60 13.02 6.17 -12.27
CA CYS A 60 12.58 6.84 -11.06
C CYS A 60 12.35 8.35 -11.24
N ASN A 61 13.14 9.00 -12.10
CA ASN A 61 12.90 10.40 -12.45
C ASN A 61 11.59 10.58 -13.22
N GLN A 62 11.28 9.72 -14.19
CA GLN A 62 10.00 9.78 -14.91
C GLN A 62 8.81 9.53 -13.97
N ILE A 63 8.89 8.54 -13.09
CA ILE A 63 7.82 8.23 -12.12
C ILE A 63 7.49 9.48 -11.28
N TYR A 64 8.50 10.11 -10.68
CA TYR A 64 8.28 11.29 -9.84
C TYR A 64 7.84 12.52 -10.65
N SER A 65 8.36 12.72 -11.86
CA SER A 65 7.90 13.81 -12.75
C SER A 65 6.44 13.63 -13.15
N ASN A 66 6.01 12.41 -13.47
CA ASN A 66 4.62 12.10 -13.78
C ASN A 66 3.72 12.37 -12.58
N TRP A 67 4.12 11.93 -11.39
CA TRP A 67 3.40 12.22 -10.15
C TRP A 67 3.25 13.73 -9.91
N LEU A 68 4.33 14.50 -10.05
CA LEU A 68 4.31 15.95 -9.86
C LEU A 68 3.43 16.68 -10.90
N ASN A 69 3.33 16.13 -12.11
CA ASN A 69 2.41 16.66 -13.11
C ASN A 69 0.95 16.34 -12.75
N ALA A 70 0.68 15.11 -12.32
CA ALA A 70 -0.64 14.73 -11.82
C ALA A 70 -1.05 15.55 -10.60
N SER A 71 -0.10 15.91 -9.72
CA SER A 71 -0.41 16.69 -8.52
C SER A 71 -0.81 18.13 -8.76
N LYS A 72 -0.63 18.63 -9.98
CA LYS A 72 -1.08 19.98 -10.36
C LYS A 72 -2.54 20.02 -10.82
N THR A 73 -3.20 18.86 -10.98
CA THR A 73 -4.61 18.83 -11.37
C THR A 73 -5.48 19.32 -10.21
N THR A 74 -6.37 20.28 -10.49
CA THR A 74 -7.25 20.92 -9.49
C THR A 74 -8.59 20.22 -9.32
N ILE A 75 -8.71 18.95 -9.74
CA ILE A 75 -9.95 18.18 -9.59
C ILE A 75 -10.17 17.94 -8.10
N LYS A 76 -11.17 18.61 -7.54
CA LYS A 76 -11.63 18.32 -6.18
C LYS A 76 -12.47 17.04 -6.17
N PRO A 77 -12.39 16.21 -5.11
CA PRO A 77 -13.38 15.17 -4.90
C PRO A 77 -14.76 15.82 -4.88
N LEU A 78 -15.66 15.40 -5.78
CA LEU A 78 -17.08 15.74 -5.74
C LEU A 78 -17.82 14.52 -5.16
N ASP A 79 -18.94 14.75 -4.49
CA ASP A 79 -19.78 13.69 -3.89
C ASP A 79 -20.26 12.64 -4.92
N ASN A 80 -20.18 12.96 -6.21
CA ASN A 80 -20.40 12.02 -7.30
C ASN A 80 -19.12 11.96 -8.15
N ILE A 81 -18.56 10.75 -8.31
CA ILE A 81 -17.53 10.51 -9.33
C ILE A 81 -18.07 11.12 -10.62
N GLN A 82 -17.33 12.08 -11.20
CA GLN A 82 -17.67 12.53 -12.55
C GLN A 82 -17.79 11.27 -13.40
N VAL A 83 -18.93 11.08 -14.08
CA VAL A 83 -19.21 9.88 -14.92
C VAL A 83 -17.99 9.49 -15.77
N LEU A 84 -17.20 10.48 -16.17
CA LEU A 84 -15.93 10.36 -16.89
C LEU A 84 -14.85 9.49 -16.21
N LEU A 85 -14.78 9.42 -14.88
CA LEU A 85 -13.76 8.66 -14.15
C LEU A 85 -14.26 7.32 -13.61
N HIS A 86 -15.58 7.07 -13.66
CA HIS A 86 -16.18 5.83 -13.14
C HIS A 86 -15.49 4.58 -13.71
N ASN A 87 -15.34 4.52 -15.03
CA ASN A 87 -14.70 3.38 -15.69
C ASN A 87 -13.23 3.23 -15.30
N ASN A 88 -12.51 4.32 -15.04
CA ASN A 88 -11.10 4.23 -14.69
C ASN A 88 -10.90 3.70 -13.25
N TYR A 89 -11.71 4.16 -12.29
CA TYR A 89 -11.66 3.65 -10.91
C TYR A 89 -12.10 2.19 -10.82
N THR A 90 -13.14 1.82 -11.57
CA THR A 90 -13.72 0.47 -11.57
C THR A 90 -13.01 -0.49 -12.51
N LEU A 91 -11.89 -0.09 -13.12
CA LEU A 91 -11.17 -0.87 -14.14
C LEU A 91 -12.11 -1.41 -15.21
N ASN A 92 -12.80 -0.53 -15.94
CA ASN A 92 -13.84 -0.84 -16.93
C ASN A 92 -15.06 -1.59 -16.37
N GLY A 93 -15.43 -1.29 -15.12
CA GLY A 93 -16.59 -1.87 -14.43
C GLY A 93 -16.36 -3.27 -13.88
N TYR A 94 -15.13 -3.78 -13.82
CA TYR A 94 -14.81 -5.08 -13.23
C TYR A 94 -14.67 -5.03 -11.70
N ILE A 95 -14.37 -3.85 -11.15
CA ILE A 95 -14.27 -3.58 -9.72
C ILE A 95 -15.53 -2.87 -9.24
N SER A 96 -16.02 -3.23 -8.06
CA SER A 96 -17.20 -2.60 -7.44
C SER A 96 -16.90 -1.16 -7.04
N LEU A 97 -17.94 -0.32 -7.08
CA LEU A 97 -17.85 1.05 -6.61
C LEU A 97 -18.87 1.24 -5.48
N SER A 98 -18.37 1.33 -4.26
CA SER A 98 -19.19 1.59 -3.09
C SER A 98 -19.24 3.08 -2.78
N GLN A 99 -20.41 3.56 -2.37
CA GLN A 99 -20.54 4.93 -1.92
C GLN A 99 -19.94 5.06 -0.53
N CYS A 100 -18.86 5.82 -0.45
CA CYS A 100 -18.23 6.24 0.79
C CYS A 100 -17.77 7.69 0.55
N TYR A 101 -17.81 8.56 1.56
CA TYR A 101 -17.32 9.93 1.41
C TYR A 101 -17.11 10.58 2.77
N PHE A 102 -15.93 11.14 3.00
CA PHE A 102 -15.60 11.91 4.20
C PHE A 102 -15.49 13.40 3.83
N HIS A 103 -16.58 14.14 4.06
CA HIS A 103 -16.72 15.54 3.62
C HIS A 103 -15.73 16.51 4.29
N ASN A 104 -15.14 16.15 5.44
CA ASN A 104 -14.40 17.09 6.31
C ASN A 104 -13.23 16.49 7.08
N GLU A 105 -12.81 15.25 6.80
CA GLU A 105 -11.67 14.66 7.51
C GLU A 105 -10.41 14.77 6.65
N SER A 106 -9.54 15.73 7.02
CA SER A 106 -8.07 15.67 6.89
C SER A 106 -7.36 16.59 5.89
N TYR A 107 -8.01 17.62 5.30
CA TYR A 107 -7.26 18.58 4.47
C TYR A 107 -7.47 20.05 4.87
N ASN A 108 -6.64 20.50 5.82
CA ASN A 108 -6.23 21.90 5.89
C ASN A 108 -4.98 22.06 5.03
N ASN A 109 -5.15 22.58 3.81
CA ASN A 109 -4.06 23.05 2.93
C ASN A 109 -3.25 24.22 3.52
N GLU A 110 -3.65 24.73 4.68
CA GLU A 110 -2.83 25.69 5.41
C GLU A 110 -1.61 24.92 5.92
N LYS A 111 -0.41 25.36 5.53
CA LYS A 111 0.82 24.95 6.23
C LYS A 111 0.51 24.96 7.72
N PRO A 112 0.55 23.81 8.42
CA PRO A 112 0.20 23.79 9.83
C PRO A 112 1.04 24.87 10.50
N ASN A 113 0.35 25.80 11.15
CA ASN A 113 1.05 26.77 11.96
C ASN A 113 1.82 25.94 12.99
N VAL A 114 3.15 25.97 12.94
CA VAL A 114 4.01 25.12 13.77
C VAL A 114 3.72 25.35 15.26
N ASP A 115 3.16 26.53 15.58
CA ASP A 115 2.70 26.93 16.92
C ASP A 115 1.33 26.34 17.34
N LYS A 116 0.63 25.63 16.44
CA LYS A 116 -0.68 24.98 16.65
C LYS A 116 -0.67 23.48 16.35
N ILE A 117 0.47 22.80 16.51
CA ILE A 117 0.49 21.33 16.47
C ILE A 117 -0.33 20.83 17.66
N GLU A 118 -1.39 20.07 17.40
CA GLU A 118 -2.19 19.44 18.46
C GLU A 118 -1.28 18.57 19.34
N ALA A 119 -1.52 18.54 20.66
CA ALA A 119 -0.69 17.79 21.61
C ALA A 119 -0.58 16.28 21.27
N THR A 120 -1.55 15.75 20.52
CA THR A 120 -1.60 14.39 19.98
C THR A 120 -0.56 14.10 18.89
N ASN A 121 -0.02 15.13 18.23
CA ASN A 121 0.98 15.02 17.16
C ASN A 121 2.41 15.27 17.64
N ILE A 122 2.65 15.19 18.95
CA ILE A 122 3.99 15.30 19.56
C ILE A 122 4.44 13.93 20.04
N TRP A 123 5.50 13.39 19.44
CA TRP A 123 6.06 12.09 19.80
C TRP A 123 7.35 12.29 20.58
N SER A 124 7.31 12.09 21.90
CA SER A 124 8.48 12.26 22.77
C SER A 124 9.31 10.98 22.88
N GLN A 125 10.60 11.13 23.20
CA GLN A 125 11.52 10.02 23.51
C GLN A 125 10.89 9.03 24.51
N GLU A 126 10.40 9.54 25.65
CA GLU A 126 9.80 8.73 26.72
C GLU A 126 8.57 7.94 26.25
N ASN A 127 7.69 8.55 25.44
CA ASN A 127 6.49 7.86 24.98
C ASN A 127 6.81 6.72 24.02
N ILE A 128 7.73 6.94 23.08
CA ILE A 128 8.17 5.91 22.14
C ILE A 128 8.89 4.78 22.87
N ASP A 129 9.83 5.10 23.77
CA ASP A 129 10.57 4.09 24.54
C ASP A 129 9.63 3.22 25.39
N GLY A 130 8.60 3.83 25.96
CA GLY A 130 7.52 3.11 26.66
C GLY A 130 6.81 2.11 25.75
N TRP A 131 6.44 2.52 24.53
CA TRP A 131 5.77 1.65 23.56
C TRP A 131 6.69 0.53 23.09
N VAL A 132 7.95 0.84 22.78
CA VAL A 132 8.97 -0.16 22.42
C VAL A 132 9.13 -1.21 23.51
N LYS A 133 9.14 -0.80 24.79
CA LYS A 133 9.21 -1.72 25.93
C LYS A 133 7.98 -2.63 26.01
N GLU A 134 6.77 -2.07 25.95
CA GLU A 134 5.51 -2.84 25.99
C GLU A 134 5.43 -3.85 24.83
N ILE A 135 5.83 -3.43 23.63
CA ILE A 135 5.91 -4.29 22.46
C ILE A 135 6.91 -5.44 22.72
N LYS A 136 8.11 -5.18 23.24
CA LYS A 136 9.07 -6.25 23.59
C LYS A 136 8.53 -7.23 24.63
N GLU A 137 7.62 -6.80 25.50
CA GLU A 137 6.94 -7.64 26.51
C GLU A 137 5.75 -8.45 25.96
N GLY A 138 5.38 -8.28 24.69
CA GLY A 138 4.29 -9.05 24.06
C GLY A 138 3.03 -8.24 23.75
N LYS A 139 2.98 -6.94 24.08
CA LYS A 139 1.77 -6.11 24.00
C LYS A 139 1.65 -5.39 22.66
N TYR A 140 1.70 -6.14 21.57
CA TYR A 140 1.82 -5.61 20.21
C TYR A 140 0.59 -4.83 19.71
N THR A 141 -0.61 -5.10 20.24
CA THR A 141 -1.88 -4.53 19.74
C THR A 141 -2.55 -3.55 20.70
N GLU A 142 -2.00 -3.33 21.91
CA GLU A 142 -2.64 -2.49 22.91
C GLU A 142 -2.59 -0.99 22.56
N ARG A 143 -1.66 -0.60 21.68
CA ARG A 143 -1.40 0.79 21.26
C ARG A 143 -1.79 1.08 19.82
N SER A 144 -2.05 0.05 19.00
CA SER A 144 -2.63 0.23 17.67
C SER A 144 -4.06 0.78 17.81
N ASP A 145 -4.61 1.33 16.73
CA ASP A 145 -6.04 1.62 16.73
C ASP A 145 -6.82 0.33 17.03
N LYS A 146 -7.92 0.42 17.79
CA LYS A 146 -8.76 -0.75 18.10
C LYS A 146 -9.30 -1.41 16.84
N GLN A 147 -9.35 -0.65 15.75
CA GLN A 147 -9.75 -1.11 14.42
C GLN A 147 -8.67 -1.99 13.74
N TYR A 148 -7.40 -1.91 14.15
CA TYR A 148 -6.28 -2.65 13.55
C TYR A 148 -5.80 -3.79 14.44
N THR A 149 -6.69 -4.71 14.77
CA THR A 149 -6.36 -5.90 15.57
C THR A 149 -5.32 -6.81 14.86
N ASP A 150 -5.23 -6.71 13.55
CA ASP A 150 -4.31 -7.40 12.64
C ASP A 150 -2.93 -6.74 12.51
N SER A 151 -2.72 -5.56 13.12
CA SER A 151 -1.47 -4.80 13.10
C SER A 151 -0.26 -5.58 13.64
N ALA A 152 -0.48 -6.57 14.51
CA ALA A 152 0.58 -7.47 14.98
C ALA A 152 1.35 -8.17 13.84
N SER A 153 0.73 -8.31 12.67
CA SER A 153 1.35 -8.86 11.47
C SER A 153 2.57 -8.06 11.02
N VAL A 154 2.59 -6.73 11.25
CA VAL A 154 3.75 -5.88 10.96
C VAL A 154 4.94 -6.28 11.83
N PHE A 155 4.71 -6.44 13.14
CA PHE A 155 5.75 -6.89 14.07
C PHE A 155 6.29 -8.26 13.67
N TYR A 156 5.42 -9.21 13.31
CA TYR A 156 5.85 -10.55 12.90
C TYR A 156 6.66 -10.54 11.60
N ALA A 157 6.20 -9.83 10.58
CA ALA A 157 6.88 -9.75 9.29
C ALA A 157 8.25 -9.07 9.43
N THR A 158 8.31 -7.92 10.10
CA THR A 158 9.57 -7.18 10.29
C THR A 158 10.58 -7.96 11.13
N LYS A 159 10.13 -8.70 12.14
CA LYS A 159 10.98 -9.61 12.92
C LYS A 159 11.51 -10.77 12.08
N HIS A 160 10.65 -11.39 11.27
CA HIS A 160 10.99 -12.53 10.42
C HIS A 160 12.10 -12.19 9.41
N TYR A 161 12.03 -10.99 8.82
CA TYR A 161 12.97 -10.51 7.80
C TYR A 161 14.20 -9.79 8.35
N ASN A 162 14.40 -9.86 9.67
CA ASN A 162 15.55 -9.33 10.40
C ASN A 162 15.93 -7.89 9.98
N ILE A 163 15.22 -6.91 10.53
CA ILE A 163 15.50 -5.49 10.31
C ILE A 163 16.50 -4.89 11.31
N VAL A 164 17.22 -5.73 12.07
CA VAL A 164 18.20 -5.27 13.06
C VAL A 164 19.30 -4.44 12.40
N GLY A 165 19.53 -3.24 12.91
CA GLY A 165 20.55 -2.30 12.42
C GLY A 165 20.22 -1.64 11.08
N LYS A 166 19.02 -1.87 10.52
CA LYS A 166 18.61 -1.33 9.22
C LYS A 166 17.91 0.01 9.34
N LYS A 167 18.04 0.84 8.30
CA LYS A 167 17.31 2.09 8.13
C LYS A 167 16.02 1.85 7.35
N GLY A 168 14.89 2.22 7.95
CA GLY A 168 13.57 2.06 7.35
C GLY A 168 12.86 3.38 7.04
N ALA A 169 11.88 3.33 6.15
CA ALA A 169 10.85 4.36 6.06
C ALA A 169 9.47 3.81 6.47
N VAL A 170 8.65 4.64 7.11
CA VAL A 170 7.25 4.35 7.44
C VAL A 170 6.37 5.36 6.70
N ILE A 171 5.39 4.87 5.95
CA ILE A 171 4.52 5.70 5.11
C ILE A 171 3.14 5.79 5.75
N GLY A 172 2.67 7.02 5.99
CA GLY A 172 1.34 7.25 6.53
C GLY A 172 1.25 6.93 8.03
N SER A 173 1.39 7.93 8.89
CA SER A 173 1.35 7.73 10.34
C SER A 173 0.60 8.84 11.06
N ILE A 174 -0.35 8.46 11.91
CA ILE A 174 -1.00 9.35 12.89
C ILE A 174 -0.51 9.09 14.32
N LYS A 175 -0.01 7.88 14.59
CA LYS A 175 0.50 7.40 15.88
C LYS A 175 1.72 6.53 15.62
N PRO A 176 2.72 6.52 16.50
CA PRO A 176 4.02 5.91 16.22
C PRO A 176 4.08 4.39 16.45
N TRP A 177 2.98 3.67 16.22
CA TRP A 177 2.91 2.25 16.59
C TRP A 177 3.72 1.38 15.63
N VAL A 178 3.73 1.71 14.32
CA VAL A 178 4.56 1.02 13.32
C VAL A 178 6.05 1.28 13.59
N GLU A 179 6.39 2.54 13.84
CA GLU A 179 7.74 2.99 14.17
C GLU A 179 8.24 2.26 15.42
N SER A 180 7.41 2.20 16.47
CA SER A 180 7.73 1.50 17.72
C SER A 180 7.92 0.00 17.51
N MET A 181 7.10 -0.66 16.67
CA MET A 181 7.30 -2.07 16.31
C MET A 181 8.65 -2.28 15.58
N CYS A 182 9.00 -1.38 14.67
CA CYS A 182 10.27 -1.48 13.93
C CYS A 182 11.48 -1.28 14.85
N LEU A 183 11.45 -0.29 15.73
CA LEU A 183 12.48 -0.05 16.75
C LEU A 183 12.57 -1.23 17.74
N ALA A 184 11.44 -1.81 18.14
CA ALA A 184 11.43 -3.00 19.00
C ALA A 184 12.09 -4.22 18.32
N ASN A 185 11.95 -4.33 17.00
CA ASN A 185 12.64 -5.33 16.17
C ASN A 185 14.06 -4.93 15.75
N GLY A 186 14.59 -3.83 16.30
CA GLY A 186 16.00 -3.47 16.21
C GLY A 186 16.39 -2.57 15.03
N ALA A 187 15.43 -1.95 14.34
CA ALA A 187 15.75 -0.91 13.35
C ALA A 187 16.61 0.19 13.99
N SER A 188 17.64 0.65 13.29
CA SER A 188 18.56 1.67 13.81
C SER A 188 18.02 3.09 13.61
N GLN A 189 17.23 3.29 12.55
CA GLN A 189 16.67 4.59 12.20
C GLN A 189 15.39 4.39 11.40
N ILE A 190 14.39 5.21 11.68
CA ILE A 190 13.12 5.28 10.95
C ILE A 190 12.93 6.69 10.41
N VAL A 191 12.51 6.80 9.15
CA VAL A 191 12.01 8.04 8.56
C VAL A 191 10.51 7.89 8.32
N THR A 192 9.70 8.60 9.10
CA THR A 192 8.24 8.67 8.90
C THR A 192 7.95 9.71 7.83
N ILE A 193 7.22 9.29 6.78
CA ILE A 193 6.89 10.09 5.61
C ILE A 193 5.37 10.30 5.56
N ASP A 194 4.94 11.55 5.64
CA ASP A 194 3.52 11.93 5.63
C ASP A 194 3.32 13.34 5.06
N TYR A 195 2.07 13.70 4.75
CA TYR A 195 1.65 15.06 4.41
C TYR A 195 1.27 15.86 5.66
N GLN A 196 0.83 15.19 6.73
CA GLN A 196 0.48 15.82 7.99
C GLN A 196 1.71 15.97 8.86
N HIS A 197 2.02 17.20 9.28
CA HIS A 197 3.23 17.47 10.05
C HIS A 197 3.14 16.89 11.47
N ILE A 198 4.12 16.07 11.83
CA ILE A 198 4.26 15.44 13.15
C ILE A 198 5.51 15.99 13.81
N LYS A 199 5.40 16.43 15.06
CA LYS A 199 6.56 16.87 15.84
C LYS A 199 7.21 15.65 16.50
N ILE A 200 8.34 15.23 15.94
CA ILE A 200 9.10 14.08 16.44
C ILE A 200 10.27 14.55 17.31
N GLY A 201 10.31 14.08 18.55
CA GLY A 201 11.36 14.33 19.54
C GLY A 201 11.99 13.03 20.05
N HIS A 202 12.27 12.10 19.13
CA HIS A 202 12.92 10.82 19.40
C HIS A 202 14.15 10.66 18.51
N ASP A 203 15.29 10.27 19.08
CA ASP A 203 16.60 10.32 18.38
C ASP A 203 16.70 9.40 17.15
N SER A 204 15.96 8.29 17.15
CA SER A 204 15.97 7.32 16.04
C SER A 204 14.83 7.48 15.03
N ILE A 205 13.96 8.49 15.18
CA ILE A 205 12.84 8.73 14.26
C ILE A 205 12.95 10.15 13.69
N MET A 206 12.83 10.27 12.37
CA MET A 206 12.81 11.56 11.68
C MET A 206 11.50 11.71 10.91
N PHE A 207 10.95 12.92 10.88
CA PHE A 207 9.83 13.25 10.02
C PHE A 207 10.35 13.78 8.68
N LEU A 208 9.76 13.33 7.58
CA LEU A 208 9.99 13.85 6.24
C LEU A 208 8.64 14.16 5.58
N ASP A 209 8.43 15.43 5.22
CA ASP A 209 7.24 15.82 4.46
C ASP A 209 7.24 15.17 3.07
N ALA A 210 6.11 14.59 2.68
CA ALA A 210 5.97 13.86 1.42
C ALA A 210 6.19 14.74 0.17
N PHE A 211 5.89 16.06 0.21
CA PHE A 211 6.23 16.96 -0.88
C PHE A 211 7.72 17.29 -0.91
N ASP A 212 8.36 17.40 0.25
CA ASP A 212 9.80 17.63 0.32
C ASP A 212 10.59 16.39 -0.17
N LEU A 213 10.09 15.17 0.09
CA LEU A 213 10.59 13.96 -0.57
C LEU A 213 10.55 14.09 -2.10
N VAL A 214 9.44 14.57 -2.68
CA VAL A 214 9.30 14.70 -4.14
C VAL A 214 10.27 15.75 -4.71
N LYS A 215 10.46 16.88 -4.02
CA LYS A 215 11.40 17.94 -4.43
C LYS A 215 12.85 17.46 -4.36
N ALA A 216 13.20 16.73 -3.30
CA ALA A 216 14.55 16.25 -3.01
C ALA A 216 14.77 14.78 -3.42
N ARG A 217 13.91 14.21 -4.26
CA ARG A 217 13.80 12.77 -4.56
C ARG A 217 15.12 12.06 -4.87
N GLU A 218 16.01 12.71 -5.58
CA GLU A 218 17.28 12.13 -6.02
C GLU A 218 18.20 11.78 -4.84
N ILE A 219 18.08 12.50 -3.72
CA ILE A 219 18.81 12.23 -2.48
C ILE A 219 18.30 10.95 -1.80
N PHE A 220 17.05 10.56 -2.06
CA PHE A 220 16.38 9.46 -1.38
C PHE A 220 16.29 8.18 -2.21
N PHE A 221 16.69 8.21 -3.49
CA PHE A 221 16.76 6.99 -4.29
C PHE A 221 17.69 5.97 -3.63
N ASP A 222 17.24 4.71 -3.61
CA ASP A 222 17.96 3.58 -3.00
C ASP A 222 18.51 3.86 -1.58
N SER A 223 17.77 4.61 -0.77
CA SER A 223 18.25 5.06 0.56
C SER A 223 17.76 4.22 1.72
N PHE A 224 16.70 3.44 1.54
CA PHE A 224 16.08 2.65 2.61
C PHE A 224 16.31 1.15 2.42
N ASP A 225 16.67 0.46 3.50
CA ASP A 225 16.80 -1.00 3.49
C ASP A 225 15.43 -1.69 3.52
N PHE A 226 14.45 -1.03 4.13
CA PHE A 226 13.06 -1.48 4.14
C PHE A 226 12.07 -0.32 4.18
N ILE A 227 10.84 -0.59 3.76
CA ILE A 227 9.70 0.32 3.87
C ILE A 227 8.57 -0.43 4.58
N VAL A 228 7.81 0.27 5.43
CA VAL A 228 6.53 -0.22 5.97
C VAL A 228 5.44 0.78 5.61
N SER A 229 4.32 0.26 5.10
CA SER A 229 3.08 1.03 4.94
C SER A 229 1.96 0.17 5.48
N TYR A 230 1.14 0.69 6.38
CA TYR A 230 -0.01 -0.03 6.91
C TYR A 230 -1.23 0.87 6.93
N SER A 231 -2.28 0.46 6.21
CA SER A 231 -3.50 1.22 6.04
C SER A 231 -3.25 2.70 5.64
N SER A 232 -2.65 2.89 4.47
CA SER A 232 -2.29 4.20 3.95
C SER A 232 -2.44 4.26 2.43
N ILE A 233 -1.77 3.37 1.70
CA ILE A 233 -1.71 3.42 0.23
C ILE A 233 -3.06 3.18 -0.43
N GLU A 234 -3.98 2.44 0.20
CA GLU A 234 -5.36 2.26 -0.27
C GLU A 234 -6.14 3.57 -0.45
N HIS A 235 -5.71 4.64 0.22
CA HIS A 235 -6.32 5.97 0.10
C HIS A 235 -5.78 6.76 -1.09
N SER A 236 -4.61 6.38 -1.64
CA SER A 236 -3.91 7.18 -2.64
C SER A 236 -4.69 7.32 -3.94
N GLY A 237 -4.87 8.56 -4.39
CA GLY A 237 -5.63 8.89 -5.59
C GLY A 237 -7.13 9.04 -5.37
N LEU A 238 -7.63 9.00 -4.13
CA LEU A 238 -9.05 9.19 -3.80
C LEU A 238 -9.35 10.59 -3.26
N GLY A 239 -8.32 11.39 -2.96
CA GLY A 239 -8.41 12.79 -2.59
C GLY A 239 -8.94 13.10 -1.20
N ARG A 240 -9.12 12.09 -0.33
CA ARG A 240 -9.51 12.30 1.07
C ARG A 240 -8.48 13.08 1.86
N TYR A 241 -7.20 12.84 1.59
CA TYR A 241 -6.10 13.53 2.27
C TYR A 241 -5.53 14.67 1.43
N GLY A 242 -6.33 15.19 0.49
CA GLY A 242 -5.94 16.23 -0.46
C GLY A 242 -4.91 15.80 -1.51
N ASP A 243 -4.65 14.49 -1.58
CA ASP A 243 -3.95 13.87 -2.67
C ASP A 243 -4.69 14.10 -4.01
N PRO A 244 -3.99 14.09 -5.14
CA PRO A 244 -4.62 14.33 -6.45
C PRO A 244 -5.56 13.18 -6.82
N ILE A 245 -6.75 13.49 -7.35
CA ILE A 245 -7.67 12.48 -7.89
C ILE A 245 -6.98 11.72 -9.02
N ASN A 246 -6.66 10.45 -8.76
CA ASN A 246 -6.00 9.56 -9.70
C ASN A 246 -6.47 8.11 -9.51
N PRO A 247 -7.19 7.52 -10.49
CA PRO A 247 -7.59 6.12 -10.44
C PRO A 247 -6.46 5.14 -10.14
N MET A 248 -5.24 5.41 -10.61
CA MET A 248 -4.03 4.60 -10.43
C MET A 248 -3.08 5.16 -9.34
N GLY A 249 -3.58 6.03 -8.44
CA GLY A 249 -2.74 6.74 -7.46
C GLY A 249 -1.95 5.83 -6.50
N ASP A 250 -2.57 4.75 -6.04
CA ASP A 250 -1.96 3.66 -5.25
C ASP A 250 -0.86 2.91 -6.03
N ILE A 251 -1.10 2.52 -7.28
CA ILE A 251 -0.08 1.90 -8.15
C ILE A 251 1.11 2.87 -8.33
N MET A 252 0.82 4.14 -8.58
CA MET A 252 1.85 5.17 -8.74
C MET A 252 2.64 5.40 -7.44
N GLU A 253 2.00 5.30 -6.28
CA GLU A 253 2.67 5.40 -4.98
C GLU A 253 3.60 4.20 -4.75
N MET A 254 3.16 2.97 -5.09
CA MET A 254 4.03 1.78 -5.06
C MET A 254 5.29 1.97 -5.91
N GLN A 255 5.17 2.56 -7.10
CA GLN A 255 6.30 2.87 -7.98
C GLN A 255 7.26 3.90 -7.38
N LYS A 256 6.75 4.95 -6.72
CA LYS A 256 7.59 5.93 -6.00
C LYS A 256 8.36 5.27 -4.86
N LEU A 257 7.68 4.46 -4.05
CA LEU A 257 8.30 3.77 -2.91
C LEU A 257 9.38 2.78 -3.37
N ARG A 258 9.16 2.10 -4.51
CA ARG A 258 10.19 1.26 -5.15
C ARG A 258 11.48 2.04 -5.45
N CYS A 259 11.39 3.31 -5.80
CA CYS A 259 12.55 4.12 -6.16
C CYS A 259 13.44 4.50 -4.97
N ILE A 260 12.85 4.67 -3.78
CA ILE A 260 13.59 5.02 -2.57
C ILE A 260 14.06 3.80 -1.78
N LEU A 261 13.51 2.62 -2.10
CA LEU A 261 13.94 1.34 -1.56
C LEU A 261 15.20 0.86 -2.29
N LYS A 262 16.21 0.43 -1.54
CA LYS A 262 17.44 -0.16 -2.10
C LYS A 262 17.14 -1.37 -2.98
N PRO A 263 18.02 -1.71 -3.95
CA PRO A 263 17.94 -2.99 -4.65
C PRO A 263 17.88 -4.13 -3.62
N ARG A 264 16.95 -5.06 -3.80
CA ARG A 264 16.66 -6.14 -2.83
C ARG A 264 16.20 -5.70 -1.45
N GLY A 265 15.84 -4.42 -1.28
CA GLY A 265 15.18 -3.93 -0.10
C GLY A 265 13.78 -4.53 0.03
N ILE A 266 13.28 -4.57 1.26
CA ILE A 266 12.01 -5.22 1.60
C ILE A 266 10.92 -4.17 1.87
N PHE A 267 9.77 -4.34 1.24
CA PHE A 267 8.58 -3.55 1.51
C PHE A 267 7.53 -4.41 2.21
N PHE A 268 7.19 -4.03 3.44
CA PHE A 268 6.08 -4.58 4.22
C PHE A 268 4.81 -3.75 3.95
N LEU A 269 3.92 -4.29 3.11
CA LEU A 269 2.68 -3.64 2.69
C LEU A 269 1.48 -4.24 3.42
N GLY A 270 0.91 -3.51 4.39
CA GLY A 270 -0.34 -3.82 5.06
C GLY A 270 -1.53 -3.11 4.41
N VAL A 271 -2.40 -3.87 3.74
CA VAL A 271 -3.57 -3.33 3.03
C VAL A 271 -4.82 -4.19 3.26
N PRO A 272 -6.02 -3.60 3.18
CA PRO A 272 -7.27 -4.35 3.30
C PRO A 272 -7.46 -5.31 2.12
N VAL A 273 -7.79 -6.56 2.41
CA VAL A 273 -8.02 -7.61 1.41
C VAL A 273 -9.46 -8.11 1.47
N GLY A 274 -10.04 -8.35 0.29
CA GLY A 274 -11.39 -8.86 0.11
C GLY A 274 -11.75 -8.90 -1.37
N GLN A 275 -13.04 -8.83 -1.70
CA GLN A 275 -13.44 -8.59 -3.08
C GLN A 275 -13.00 -7.17 -3.50
N ASP A 276 -12.48 -7.02 -4.73
CA ASP A 276 -12.06 -5.72 -5.25
C ASP A 276 -13.21 -4.70 -5.18
N ASP A 277 -12.99 -3.61 -4.44
CA ASP A 277 -13.94 -2.52 -4.29
C ASP A 277 -13.21 -1.18 -4.15
N VAL A 278 -13.84 -0.13 -4.68
CA VAL A 278 -13.46 1.25 -4.44
C VAL A 278 -14.57 1.91 -3.62
N GLY A 279 -14.34 2.11 -2.33
CA GLY A 279 -15.11 3.05 -1.53
C GLY A 279 -14.61 4.45 -1.85
N TYR A 280 -15.20 5.10 -2.85
CA TYR A 280 -14.68 6.37 -3.39
C TYR A 280 -14.40 7.39 -2.28
N ASN A 281 -13.37 8.23 -2.43
CA ASN A 281 -12.85 9.12 -1.38
C ASN A 281 -12.28 8.38 -0.14
N CYS A 282 -12.90 7.32 0.36
CA CYS A 282 -12.49 6.63 1.57
C CYS A 282 -11.25 5.77 1.39
N HIS A 283 -11.32 4.66 0.66
CA HIS A 283 -10.26 3.65 0.55
C HIS A 283 -10.57 2.65 -0.56
N ARG A 284 -9.62 1.73 -0.81
CA ARG A 284 -9.82 0.56 -1.68
C ARG A 284 -9.71 -0.72 -0.86
N THR A 285 -10.46 -1.73 -1.25
CA THR A 285 -10.25 -3.12 -0.82
C THR A 285 -9.64 -3.89 -1.97
N TYR A 286 -8.54 -4.60 -1.71
CA TYR A 286 -7.77 -5.24 -2.77
C TYR A 286 -8.16 -6.71 -2.94
N GLY A 287 -8.64 -7.04 -4.12
CA GLY A 287 -8.94 -8.38 -4.55
C GLY A 287 -7.96 -8.92 -5.58
N ARG A 288 -8.36 -10.01 -6.24
CA ARG A 288 -7.52 -10.73 -7.21
C ARG A 288 -7.30 -9.96 -8.52
N ILE A 289 -8.02 -8.86 -8.75
CA ILE A 289 -7.85 -8.03 -9.94
C ILE A 289 -6.83 -6.91 -9.66
N ARG A 290 -7.03 -6.12 -8.61
CA ARG A 290 -6.21 -4.92 -8.35
C ARG A 290 -4.92 -5.22 -7.60
N LEU A 291 -4.93 -6.14 -6.63
CA LEU A 291 -3.75 -6.45 -5.82
C LEU A 291 -2.51 -6.81 -6.67
N PRO A 292 -2.62 -7.63 -7.74
CA PRO A 292 -1.49 -7.93 -8.62
C PRO A 292 -0.83 -6.69 -9.25
N LEU A 293 -1.59 -5.61 -9.50
CA LEU A 293 -1.05 -4.37 -10.06
C LEU A 293 -0.11 -3.68 -9.08
N MET A 294 -0.40 -3.77 -7.77
CA MET A 294 0.42 -3.19 -6.71
C MET A 294 1.80 -3.83 -6.62
N PHE A 295 1.92 -5.11 -7.01
CA PHE A 295 3.16 -5.87 -6.89
C PHE A 295 4.07 -5.74 -8.12
N ALA A 296 3.67 -5.01 -9.16
CA ALA A 296 4.50 -4.85 -10.35
C ALA A 296 5.83 -4.14 -10.01
N GLY A 297 6.94 -4.79 -10.38
CA GLY A 297 8.30 -4.34 -10.03
C GLY A 297 8.81 -4.85 -8.67
N PHE A 298 8.03 -5.70 -8.00
CA PHE A 298 8.39 -6.41 -6.78
C PHE A 298 8.26 -7.93 -6.95
N GLU A 299 8.92 -8.68 -6.08
CA GLU A 299 8.70 -10.11 -5.87
C GLU A 299 7.92 -10.33 -4.57
N LEU A 300 6.83 -11.10 -4.62
CA LEU A 300 6.09 -11.44 -3.41
C LEU A 300 6.79 -12.60 -2.70
N LEU A 301 7.36 -12.34 -1.52
CA LEU A 301 8.08 -13.36 -0.76
C LEU A 301 7.16 -14.13 0.19
N ASN A 302 6.37 -13.42 1.00
CA ASN A 302 5.51 -14.01 2.02
C ASN A 302 4.30 -13.12 2.34
N VAL A 303 3.31 -13.72 3.01
CA VAL A 303 2.15 -13.02 3.57
C VAL A 303 2.03 -13.33 5.06
N PHE A 304 1.74 -12.31 5.87
CA PHE A 304 1.53 -12.43 7.30
C PHE A 304 0.12 -11.99 7.69
N TYR A 305 -0.51 -12.78 8.56
CA TYR A 305 -1.79 -12.46 9.18
C TYR A 305 -1.86 -13.09 10.57
N LEU A 306 -1.81 -12.26 11.62
CA LEU A 306 -1.98 -12.61 13.04
C LEU A 306 -1.08 -13.75 13.57
N LYS A 307 -0.05 -14.15 12.82
CA LYS A 307 0.83 -15.28 13.13
C LYS A 307 2.29 -14.88 12.92
N SER A 308 3.17 -15.46 13.73
CA SER A 308 4.62 -15.25 13.67
C SER A 308 5.31 -15.91 12.47
N LYS A 309 4.60 -16.76 11.73
CA LYS A 309 5.08 -17.43 10.52
C LYS A 309 4.23 -16.98 9.32
N PRO A 310 4.83 -16.97 8.11
CA PRO A 310 4.08 -16.76 6.88
C PRO A 310 2.89 -17.70 6.75
N ILE A 311 1.83 -17.22 6.10
CA ILE A 311 0.66 -18.00 5.71
C ILE A 311 0.63 -18.17 4.20
N GLU A 312 -0.08 -19.20 3.75
CA GLU A 312 -0.48 -19.34 2.34
C GLU A 312 -1.84 -18.66 2.15
N MET A 313 -1.97 -17.89 1.07
CA MET A 313 -3.24 -17.28 0.71
C MET A 313 -4.12 -18.30 0.00
N GLU A 314 -5.43 -18.20 0.19
CA GLU A 314 -6.42 -19.01 -0.52
C GLU A 314 -7.34 -18.11 -1.35
N ILE A 315 -7.90 -18.62 -2.45
CA ILE A 315 -8.81 -17.83 -3.31
C ILE A 315 -10.00 -17.28 -2.51
N LYS A 316 -10.55 -18.10 -1.59
CA LYS A 316 -11.68 -17.71 -0.74
C LYS A 316 -11.42 -16.46 0.11
N THR A 317 -10.17 -16.14 0.41
CA THR A 317 -9.79 -14.93 1.16
C THR A 317 -10.19 -13.65 0.43
N PHE A 318 -10.31 -13.70 -0.90
CA PHE A 318 -10.70 -12.58 -1.75
C PHE A 318 -12.18 -12.61 -2.18
N GLU A 319 -12.91 -13.66 -1.82
CA GLU A 319 -14.30 -13.86 -2.23
C GLU A 319 -15.29 -13.67 -1.07
N ASP A 320 -14.78 -13.35 0.12
CA ASP A 320 -15.56 -13.11 1.32
C ASP A 320 -16.38 -11.82 1.17
N ASP A 321 -17.71 -11.96 1.25
CA ASP A 321 -18.71 -10.90 1.03
C ASP A 321 -18.93 -10.03 2.27
N HIS A 322 -17.99 -10.03 3.22
CA HIS A 322 -18.06 -9.11 4.35
C HIS A 322 -18.12 -7.66 3.87
N ASN A 323 -19.01 -6.85 4.48
CA ASN A 323 -19.24 -5.46 4.10
C ASN A 323 -17.90 -4.69 4.09
N PRO A 324 -17.34 -4.37 2.91
CA PRO A 324 -15.97 -3.91 2.76
C PRO A 324 -15.78 -2.44 3.18
N LEU A 325 -16.81 -1.81 3.77
CA LEU A 325 -16.72 -0.41 4.19
C LEU A 325 -16.34 -0.23 5.66
N PHE A 326 -16.53 -1.24 6.52
CA PHE A 326 -16.43 -1.04 7.99
C PHE A 326 -15.70 -2.14 8.76
N ASN A 327 -15.34 -3.26 8.14
CA ASN A 327 -14.61 -4.34 8.83
C ASN A 327 -13.53 -4.90 7.91
N PHE A 328 -12.31 -4.39 8.05
CA PHE A 328 -11.19 -4.70 7.17
C PHE A 328 -10.33 -5.80 7.76
N THR A 329 -10.01 -6.78 6.93
CA THR A 329 -8.90 -7.69 7.22
C THR A 329 -7.67 -7.21 6.47
N HIS A 330 -6.67 -6.74 7.20
CA HIS A 330 -5.39 -6.33 6.65
C HIS A 330 -4.42 -7.50 6.67
N PHE A 331 -3.85 -7.78 5.51
CA PHE A 331 -2.74 -8.71 5.36
C PHE A 331 -1.47 -7.90 5.14
N VAL A 332 -0.36 -8.36 5.72
CA VAL A 332 0.96 -7.79 5.46
C VAL A 332 1.66 -8.63 4.42
N PHE A 333 1.79 -8.08 3.21
CA PHE A 333 2.55 -8.65 2.11
C PHE A 333 4.00 -8.22 2.23
N VAL A 334 4.92 -9.17 2.11
CA VAL A 334 6.36 -8.90 2.10
C VAL A 334 6.86 -8.95 0.67
N LEU A 335 7.29 -7.80 0.16
CA LEU A 335 7.66 -7.57 -1.22
C LEU A 335 9.16 -7.25 -1.31
N GLU A 336 9.93 -7.92 -2.15
CA GLU A 336 11.34 -7.56 -2.43
C GLU A 336 11.41 -6.72 -3.71
N LYS A 337 12.16 -5.61 -3.69
CA LYS A 337 12.44 -4.85 -4.91
C LYS A 337 13.22 -5.73 -5.89
N GLN A 338 12.66 -5.93 -7.09
CA GLN A 338 13.37 -6.60 -8.18
C GLN A 338 14.62 -5.80 -8.56
N SER A 339 15.73 -6.49 -8.82
CA SER A 339 16.94 -5.84 -9.32
C SER A 339 16.68 -5.32 -10.74
N ASP A 340 17.07 -4.08 -11.01
CA ASP A 340 17.01 -3.47 -12.35
C ASP A 340 18.00 -4.12 -13.32
#